data_AF-A0A6I1N269-F1
#
_entry.id   AF-A0A6I1N269-F1
#
_cell.length_a   1.000
_cell.length_b   1.000
_cell.length_c   1.000
_cell.angle_alpha   90.00
_cell.angle_beta   90.00
_cell.angle_gamma   90.00
#
_symmetry.space_group_name_H-M   'P 1'
#
loop_
_entity.id
_entity.type
_entity.pdbx_description
1 polymer ?
#
loop_
_entity_poly.entity_id
_entity_poly.type
_entity_poly.pdbx_seq_one_letter_code
_entity_poly.pdbx_strand_id
1 'polypeptide(L)'
;MFLFSMLMFFVAVCAGAWLLLFPSGRALLAQSVAGVAGRLEHGVRRRAAHGVLQAGTLGRGARDGVANGARLLRRRWPLLLAAAVLVTVPPLLALVLSSPTMLGGYEDHRVTNEQVAQLLKGERLAAPAALPPPVFTTAEVTLVRPMLDSANRNWQLLDADFSRRLLVVFRIMKEQHGYDMAILEGYRSPERQNALAAAGPAVTNARAFQSYHQFGLAADCAFLRDGKLVISEKDPWAMRGYQLYGEVAQSVGLTWGGRWKMMDFGHTELRVAGTLAK
;
A
#
# COMPACT_ATOMS: atom_id res chain seq x y z
N MET A 1 -13.28 19.07 16.84
CA MET A 1 -14.00 19.70 15.72
C MET A 1 -13.54 19.17 14.36
N PHE A 2 -12.24 18.99 14.12
CA PHE A 2 -11.71 18.44 12.86
C PHE A 2 -12.19 17.01 12.54
N LEU A 3 -12.12 16.10 13.53
CA LEU A 3 -12.61 14.72 13.40
C LEU A 3 -14.11 14.63 13.09
N PHE A 4 -14.93 15.51 13.68
CA PHE A 4 -16.37 15.55 13.42
C PHE A 4 -16.68 16.04 11.99
N SER A 5 -15.95 17.05 11.51
CA SER A 5 -16.06 17.53 10.13
C SER A 5 -15.65 16.46 9.11
N MET A 6 -14.56 15.75 9.39
CA MET A 6 -14.07 14.67 8.52
C MET A 6 -15.02 13.47 8.49
N LEU A 7 -15.64 13.13 9.63
CA LEU A 7 -16.67 12.10 9.72
C LEU A 7 -17.93 12.50 8.95
N MET A 8 -18.39 13.75 9.09
CA MET A 8 -19.56 14.25 8.34
C MET A 8 -19.32 14.24 6.83
N PHE A 9 -18.12 14.62 6.39
CA PHE A 9 -17.74 14.57 4.98
C PHE A 9 -17.69 13.13 4.45
N PHE A 10 -17.10 12.20 5.21
CA PHE A 10 -17.06 10.79 4.85
C PHE A 10 -18.47 10.20 4.69
N VAL A 11 -19.37 10.47 5.63
CA VAL A 11 -20.77 10.00 5.56
C VAL A 11 -21.50 10.59 4.35
N ALA A 12 -21.28 11.87 4.04
CA ALA A 12 -21.90 12.51 2.87
C ALA A 12 -21.40 11.90 1.54
N VAL A 13 -20.10 11.62 1.43
CA VAL A 13 -19.51 10.98 0.24
C VAL A 13 -20.00 9.54 0.10
N CYS A 14 -20.07 8.77 1.17
CA CYS A 14 -20.62 7.41 1.15
C CYS A 14 -22.11 7.40 0.75
N ALA A 15 -22.92 8.33 1.27
CA ALA A 15 -24.32 8.46 0.89
C ALA A 15 -24.49 8.85 -0.59
N GLY A 16 -23.65 9.77 -1.10
CA GLY A 16 -23.64 10.15 -2.51
C GLY A 16 -23.24 8.99 -3.43
N ALA A 17 -22.18 8.25 -3.08
CA ALA A 17 -21.75 7.07 -3.82
C ALA A 17 -22.84 5.97 -3.81
N TRP A 18 -23.51 5.75 -2.69
CA TRP A 18 -24.62 4.80 -2.59
C TRP A 18 -25.80 5.17 -3.51
N LEU A 19 -26.17 6.45 -3.58
CA LEU A 19 -27.24 6.92 -4.46
C LEU A 19 -26.88 6.80 -5.95
N LEU A 20 -25.60 6.99 -6.31
CA LEU A 20 -25.14 6.82 -7.69
C LEU A 20 -25.14 5.33 -8.09
N LEU A 21 -24.65 4.46 -7.22
CA LEU A 21 -24.46 3.04 -7.50
C LEU A 21 -25.74 2.21 -7.41
N PHE A 22 -26.71 2.61 -6.58
CA PHE A 22 -27.94 1.83 -6.35
C PHE A 22 -29.18 2.55 -6.88
N PRO A 23 -29.76 2.11 -8.02
CA PRO A 23 -30.97 2.68 -8.60
C PRO A 23 -32.19 2.62 -7.66
N SER A 24 -32.24 1.61 -6.78
CA SER A 24 -33.29 1.44 -5.77
C SER A 24 -33.33 2.58 -4.74
N GLY A 25 -32.17 3.14 -4.36
CA GLY A 25 -32.09 4.29 -3.45
C GLY A 25 -32.65 5.58 -4.07
N ARG A 26 -32.38 5.79 -5.37
CA ARG A 26 -32.95 6.91 -6.14
C ARG A 26 -34.47 6.79 -6.28
N ALA A 27 -34.97 5.58 -6.51
CA ALA A 27 -36.41 5.32 -6.59
C ALA A 27 -37.12 5.58 -5.24
N LEU A 28 -36.51 5.20 -4.11
CA LEU A 28 -37.06 5.44 -2.78
C LEU A 28 -37.15 6.93 -2.43
N LEU A 29 -36.12 7.71 -2.77
CA LEU A 29 -36.11 9.17 -2.60
C LEU A 29 -37.16 9.84 -3.50
N ALA A 30 -37.25 9.43 -4.76
CA ALA A 30 -38.25 9.96 -5.69
C ALA A 30 -39.69 9.65 -5.23
N GLN A 31 -39.94 8.44 -4.71
CA GLN A 31 -41.24 8.06 -4.16
C GLN A 31 -41.57 8.81 -2.85
N SER A 32 -40.56 9.08 -2.02
CA SER A 32 -40.74 9.86 -0.79
C SER A 32 -41.06 11.33 -1.09
N VAL A 33 -40.36 11.93 -2.06
CA VAL A 33 -40.61 13.32 -2.53
C VAL A 33 -41.98 13.43 -3.21
N ALA A 34 -42.34 12.45 -4.06
CA ALA A 34 -43.66 12.40 -4.69
C ALA A 34 -44.79 12.20 -3.65
N GLY A 35 -44.54 11.42 -2.59
CA GLY A 35 -45.48 11.22 -1.49
C GLY A 35 -45.72 12.49 -0.65
N VAL A 36 -44.69 13.30 -0.42
CA VAL A 36 -44.83 14.60 0.28
C VAL A 36 -45.50 15.64 -0.62
N ALA A 37 -45.15 15.69 -1.91
CA ALA A 37 -45.79 16.58 -2.88
C ALA A 37 -47.28 16.25 -3.08
N GLY A 38 -47.64 14.95 -3.14
CA GLY A 38 -49.03 14.51 -3.24
C GLY A 38 -49.87 14.86 -2.00
N ARG A 39 -49.29 14.80 -0.80
CA ARG A 39 -49.98 15.20 0.45
C ARG A 39 -50.18 16.72 0.52
N LEU A 40 -49.23 17.51 0.02
CA LEU A 40 -49.35 18.96 -0.10
C LEU A 40 -50.43 19.34 -1.12
N GLU A 41 -50.50 18.66 -2.27
CA GLU A 41 -51.48 18.97 -3.32
C GLU A 41 -52.93 18.65 -2.89
N HIS A 42 -53.15 17.55 -2.17
CA HIS A 42 -54.47 17.23 -1.62
C HIS A 42 -54.88 18.18 -0.48
N GLY A 43 -53.92 18.67 0.31
CA GLY A 43 -54.14 19.71 1.32
C GLY A 43 -54.46 21.09 0.73
N VAL A 44 -53.91 21.40 -0.45
CA VAL A 44 -54.19 22.62 -1.22
C VAL A 44 -55.55 22.55 -1.91
N ARG A 45 -55.93 21.40 -2.51
CA ARG A 45 -57.25 21.24 -3.15
C ARG A 45 -58.42 21.26 -2.17
N ARG A 46 -58.27 20.71 -0.95
CA ARG A 46 -59.29 20.83 0.11
C ARG A 46 -59.42 22.25 0.68
N ARG A 47 -58.33 23.03 0.69
CA ARG A 47 -58.36 24.45 1.12
C ARG A 47 -58.79 25.43 0.01
N ALA A 48 -58.71 25.04 -1.26
CA ALA A 48 -59.19 25.83 -2.39
C ALA A 48 -60.73 25.97 -2.42
N ALA A 49 -61.47 25.04 -1.82
CA ALA A 49 -62.94 25.13 -1.74
C ALA A 49 -63.46 26.16 -0.70
N HIS A 50 -62.61 26.68 0.19
CA HIS A 50 -63.02 27.65 1.23
C HIS A 50 -62.18 28.95 1.26
N GLY A 51 -61.25 29.14 0.33
CA GLY A 51 -60.20 30.16 0.43
C GLY A 51 -60.36 31.42 -0.44
N VAL A 52 -61.55 31.75 -0.95
CA VAL A 52 -61.75 32.88 -1.88
C VAL A 52 -61.59 34.27 -1.21
N LEU A 53 -61.44 34.36 0.12
CA LEU A 53 -61.38 35.66 0.81
C LEU A 53 -60.04 35.99 1.52
N GLN A 54 -58.98 35.18 1.37
CA GLN A 54 -57.70 35.40 2.08
C GLN A 54 -56.47 35.59 1.18
N ALA A 55 -56.66 36.00 -0.08
CA ALA A 55 -55.56 36.25 -1.02
C ALA A 55 -54.86 37.63 -0.85
N GLY A 56 -55.39 38.52 0.00
CA GLY A 56 -54.87 39.89 0.13
C GLY A 56 -53.67 40.07 1.08
N THR A 57 -53.42 39.15 2.02
CA THR A 57 -52.46 39.38 3.11
C THR A 57 -51.11 38.65 2.94
N LEU A 58 -51.04 37.56 2.18
CA LEU A 58 -49.78 36.82 1.96
C LEU A 58 -48.88 37.46 0.87
N GLY A 59 -49.44 38.25 -0.04
CA GLY A 59 -48.68 38.92 -1.11
C GLY A 59 -47.78 40.08 -0.64
N ARG A 60 -48.07 40.71 0.51
CA ARG A 60 -47.26 41.80 1.06
C ARG A 60 -46.02 41.30 1.82
N GLY A 61 -46.16 40.25 2.63
CA GLY A 61 -45.03 39.67 3.40
C GLY A 61 -43.93 39.06 2.52
N ALA A 62 -44.29 38.47 1.37
CA ALA A 62 -43.31 37.92 0.43
C ALA A 62 -42.48 39.01 -0.27
N ARG A 63 -43.10 40.16 -0.60
CA ARG A 63 -42.40 41.28 -1.26
C ARG A 63 -41.47 42.02 -0.30
N ASP A 64 -41.86 42.18 0.96
CA ASP A 64 -41.01 42.82 1.98
C ASP A 64 -39.80 41.97 2.38
N GLY A 65 -39.94 40.64 2.41
CA GLY A 65 -38.83 39.71 2.64
C GLY A 65 -37.78 39.74 1.53
N VAL A 66 -38.21 39.80 0.27
CA VAL A 66 -37.32 39.88 -0.90
C VAL A 66 -36.60 41.22 -0.95
N ALA A 67 -37.30 42.34 -0.68
CA ALA A 67 -36.70 43.67 -0.66
C ALA A 67 -35.69 43.85 0.49
N ASN A 68 -35.91 43.21 1.64
CA ASN A 68 -34.97 43.25 2.77
C ASN A 68 -33.75 42.34 2.55
N GLY A 69 -33.92 41.17 1.93
CA GLY A 69 -32.80 40.33 1.50
C GLY A 69 -31.87 41.04 0.51
N ALA A 70 -32.44 41.70 -0.50
CA ALA A 70 -31.68 42.46 -1.49
C ALA A 70 -30.91 43.64 -0.88
N ARG A 71 -31.51 44.36 0.08
CA ARG A 71 -30.83 45.46 0.80
C ARG A 71 -29.70 44.97 1.71
N LEU A 72 -29.89 43.85 2.40
CA LEU A 72 -28.86 43.26 3.25
C LEU A 72 -27.67 42.76 2.42
N LEU A 73 -27.95 42.10 1.28
CA LEU A 73 -26.95 41.64 0.33
C LEU A 73 -26.14 42.81 -0.23
N ARG A 74 -26.81 43.90 -0.62
CA ARG A 74 -26.16 45.09 -1.18
C ARG A 74 -25.32 45.87 -0.16
N ARG A 75 -25.73 45.90 1.12
CA ARG A 75 -25.04 46.64 2.19
C ARG A 75 -23.88 45.85 2.83
N ARG A 76 -23.92 44.52 2.81
CA ARG A 76 -22.93 43.63 3.45
C ARG A 76 -22.09 42.83 2.45
N TRP A 77 -22.21 43.11 1.15
CA TRP A 77 -21.45 42.40 0.12
C TRP A 77 -19.92 42.34 0.34
N PRO A 78 -19.22 43.38 0.85
CA PRO A 78 -17.78 43.25 1.09
C PRO A 78 -17.46 42.27 2.24
N LEU A 79 -18.33 42.15 3.25
CA LEU A 79 -18.16 41.19 4.35
C LEU A 79 -18.45 39.75 3.88
N LEU A 80 -19.44 39.57 3.02
CA LEU A 80 -19.75 38.28 2.41
C LEU A 80 -18.63 37.82 1.49
N LEU A 81 -18.03 38.74 0.74
CA LEU A 81 -16.90 38.45 -0.13
C LEU A 81 -15.64 38.13 0.68
N ALA A 82 -15.36 38.86 1.76
CA ALA A 82 -14.27 38.54 2.68
C ALA A 82 -14.44 37.15 3.32
N ALA A 83 -15.66 36.79 3.74
CA ALA A 83 -15.95 35.46 4.27
C ALA A 83 -15.78 34.36 3.21
N ALA A 84 -16.23 34.60 1.97
CA ALA A 84 -16.05 33.67 0.87
C ALA A 84 -14.56 33.46 0.56
N VAL A 85 -13.76 34.53 0.52
CA VAL A 85 -12.30 34.47 0.31
C VAL A 85 -11.63 33.70 1.46
N LEU A 86 -11.99 33.97 2.71
CA LEU A 86 -11.43 33.29 3.87
C LEU A 86 -11.73 31.78 3.88
N VAL A 87 -12.88 31.37 3.34
CA VAL A 87 -13.27 29.95 3.29
C VAL A 87 -12.67 29.23 2.07
N THR A 88 -12.50 29.92 0.94
CA THR A 88 -12.12 29.29 -0.33
C THR A 88 -10.63 29.37 -0.63
N VAL A 89 -9.95 30.45 -0.23
CA VAL A 89 -8.54 30.66 -0.57
C VAL A 89 -7.60 29.73 0.18
N PRO A 90 -7.71 29.50 1.52
CA PRO A 90 -6.78 28.62 2.22
C PRO A 90 -6.76 27.16 1.71
N PRO A 91 -7.90 26.50 1.42
CA PRO A 91 -7.89 25.16 0.83
C PRO A 91 -7.29 25.13 -0.58
N LEU A 92 -7.60 26.12 -1.42
CA LEU A 92 -7.03 26.22 -2.78
C LEU A 92 -5.53 26.45 -2.74
N LEU A 93 -5.06 27.32 -1.85
CA LEU A 93 -3.64 27.57 -1.65
C LEU A 93 -2.93 26.32 -1.13
N ALA A 94 -3.56 25.57 -0.23
CA ALA A 94 -3.02 24.30 0.27
C ALA A 94 -2.91 23.24 -0.85
N LEU A 95 -3.85 23.20 -1.80
CA LEU A 95 -3.80 22.30 -2.95
C LEU A 95 -2.75 22.70 -3.99
N VAL A 96 -2.55 23.99 -4.22
CA VAL A 96 -1.55 24.50 -5.17
C VAL A 96 -0.13 24.38 -4.59
N LEU A 97 0.01 24.58 -3.27
CA LEU A 97 1.29 24.41 -2.55
C LEU A 97 1.55 22.96 -2.12
N SER A 98 0.58 22.05 -2.25
CA SER A 98 0.80 20.64 -1.97
C SER A 98 1.59 20.00 -3.11
N SER A 99 2.90 19.87 -2.91
CA SER A 99 3.76 19.03 -3.75
C SER A 99 3.40 17.55 -3.60
N PRO A 100 3.57 16.70 -4.63
CA PRO A 100 3.30 15.25 -4.57
C PRO A 100 4.14 14.49 -3.51
N THR A 101 5.12 15.16 -2.92
CA THR A 101 5.99 14.62 -1.86
C THR A 101 5.34 14.53 -0.49
N MET A 102 4.19 15.20 -0.25
CA MET A 102 3.49 15.15 1.06
C MET A 102 2.59 13.90 1.23
N LEU A 103 2.38 13.12 0.17
CA LEU A 103 1.72 11.80 0.19
C LEU A 103 2.72 10.65 -0.04
N GLY A 104 4.02 10.92 0.08
CA GLY A 104 5.12 9.97 -0.09
C GLY A 104 5.67 9.45 1.23
N GLY A 105 4.81 9.17 2.21
CA GLY A 105 5.22 8.82 3.57
C GLY A 105 4.31 7.80 4.24
N TYR A 106 3.82 6.80 3.50
CA TYR A 106 3.56 5.50 4.14
C TYR A 106 4.85 4.69 4.03
N GLU A 107 5.87 5.17 4.73
CA GLU A 107 6.94 4.29 5.19
C GLU A 107 6.27 3.29 6.11
N ASP A 108 6.26 2.03 5.71
CA ASP A 108 5.96 0.90 6.59
C ASP A 108 7.12 0.86 7.62
N HIS A 109 7.13 1.80 8.57
CA HIS A 109 7.85 1.67 9.81
C HIS A 109 7.18 0.54 10.60
N ARG A 110 7.30 -0.69 10.09
CA ARG A 110 7.25 -1.86 10.94
C ARG A 110 8.35 -1.62 11.93
N VAL A 111 7.92 -1.31 13.15
CA VAL A 111 8.69 -1.30 14.38
C VAL A 111 9.68 -2.46 14.27
N THR A 112 10.90 -2.15 13.82
CA THR A 112 11.99 -3.10 13.87
C THR A 112 12.23 -3.19 15.35
N ASN A 113 11.69 -4.25 15.96
CA ASN A 113 11.59 -4.40 17.39
C ASN A 113 12.93 -3.98 18.00
N GLU A 114 13.00 -2.85 18.72
CA GLU A 114 14.29 -2.25 19.11
C GLU A 114 15.13 -3.26 19.92
N GLN A 115 14.45 -4.17 20.61
CA GLN A 115 15.02 -5.33 21.28
C GLN A 115 15.72 -6.28 20.29
N VAL A 116 15.11 -6.60 19.14
CA VAL A 116 15.75 -7.39 18.07
C VAL A 116 16.93 -6.65 17.47
N ALA A 117 16.83 -5.33 17.24
CA ALA A 117 17.94 -4.51 16.75
C ALA A 117 19.10 -4.43 17.76
N GLN A 118 18.81 -4.41 19.07
CA GLN A 118 19.82 -4.44 20.13
C GLN A 118 20.42 -5.84 20.32
N LEU A 119 19.62 -6.91 20.23
CA LEU A 119 20.09 -8.30 20.25
C LEU A 119 20.99 -8.62 19.05
N LEU A 120 20.64 -8.12 17.86
CA LEU A 120 21.43 -8.21 16.62
C LEU A 120 22.82 -7.57 16.75
N LYS A 121 22.98 -6.55 17.60
CA LYS A 121 24.28 -5.89 17.82
C LYS A 121 25.21 -6.67 18.76
N GLY A 122 24.64 -7.44 19.70
CA GLY A 122 25.40 -8.19 20.70
C GLY A 122 25.84 -9.58 20.26
N GLU A 123 25.09 -10.23 19.37
CA GLU A 123 25.34 -11.61 18.95
C GLU A 123 25.89 -11.68 17.53
N ARG A 124 27.20 -11.92 17.39
CA ARG A 124 27.83 -12.07 16.07
C ARG A 124 27.62 -13.50 15.57
N LEU A 125 26.48 -13.75 14.93
CA LEU A 125 26.23 -15.01 14.25
C LEU A 125 27.28 -15.24 13.15
N ALA A 126 27.78 -16.47 13.06
CA ALA A 126 28.68 -16.89 12.00
C ALA A 126 27.87 -17.35 10.78
N ALA A 127 28.39 -17.08 9.57
CA ALA A 127 27.78 -17.60 8.35
C ALA A 127 27.80 -19.15 8.37
N PRO A 128 26.74 -19.81 7.87
CA PRO A 128 26.72 -21.25 7.71
C PRO A 128 27.89 -21.72 6.83
N ALA A 129 28.36 -22.95 7.07
CA ALA A 129 29.36 -23.57 6.21
C ALA A 129 28.87 -23.64 4.77
N ALA A 130 29.78 -23.41 3.81
CA ALA A 130 29.45 -23.50 2.40
C ALA A 130 29.04 -24.94 2.04
N LEU A 131 27.90 -25.07 1.36
CA LEU A 131 27.43 -26.36 0.87
C LEU A 131 28.28 -26.84 -0.31
N PRO A 132 28.41 -28.17 -0.50
CA PRO A 132 29.17 -28.71 -1.60
C PRO A 132 28.52 -28.32 -2.95
N PRO A 133 29.32 -27.96 -3.99
CA PRO A 133 28.79 -27.49 -5.27
C PRO A 133 27.73 -28.38 -5.93
N PRO A 134 27.81 -29.73 -5.87
CA PRO A 134 26.81 -30.61 -6.49
C PRO A 134 25.37 -30.39 -6.01
N VAL A 135 25.16 -29.84 -4.81
CA VAL A 135 23.82 -29.53 -4.28
C VAL A 135 23.09 -28.51 -5.16
N PHE A 136 23.83 -27.64 -5.85
CA PHE A 136 23.27 -26.57 -6.69
C PHE A 136 23.23 -26.90 -8.18
N THR A 137 23.78 -28.04 -8.59
CA THR A 137 23.92 -28.42 -10.00
C THR A 137 23.19 -29.73 -10.34
N THR A 138 22.31 -30.20 -9.46
CA THR A 138 21.44 -31.34 -9.75
C THR A 138 20.48 -31.01 -10.90
N ALA A 139 19.97 -32.04 -11.58
CA ALA A 139 19.05 -31.87 -12.70
C ALA A 139 17.75 -31.18 -12.25
N GLU A 140 17.24 -31.53 -11.06
CA GLU A 140 16.04 -30.92 -10.48
C GLU A 140 16.23 -29.44 -10.19
N VAL A 141 17.41 -29.06 -9.65
CA VAL A 141 17.73 -27.67 -9.35
C VAL A 141 17.89 -26.85 -10.64
N THR A 142 18.59 -27.39 -11.63
CA THR A 142 18.83 -26.71 -12.91
C THR A 142 17.53 -26.46 -13.67
N LEU A 143 16.56 -27.37 -13.57
CA LEU A 143 15.23 -27.21 -14.16
C LEU A 143 14.45 -26.03 -13.55
N VAL A 144 14.56 -25.81 -12.24
CA VAL A 144 13.81 -24.77 -11.52
C VAL A 144 14.55 -23.42 -11.52
N ARG A 145 15.87 -23.44 -11.46
CA ARG A 145 16.76 -22.26 -11.43
C ARG A 145 17.95 -22.51 -12.36
N PRO A 146 17.83 -22.20 -13.66
CA PRO A 146 18.95 -22.32 -14.58
C PRO A 146 20.08 -21.34 -14.18
N MET A 147 21.32 -21.67 -14.53
CA MET A 147 22.52 -20.84 -14.28
C MET A 147 22.87 -20.60 -12.80
N LEU A 148 22.39 -21.48 -11.92
CA LEU A 148 22.65 -21.39 -10.48
C LEU A 148 24.10 -21.81 -10.12
N ASP A 149 24.75 -22.61 -10.97
CA ASP A 149 26.14 -23.03 -10.86
C ASP A 149 27.14 -21.85 -10.71
N SER A 150 26.86 -20.76 -11.41
CA SER A 150 27.69 -19.55 -11.48
C SER A 150 27.24 -18.45 -10.51
N ALA A 151 26.26 -18.73 -9.65
CA ALA A 151 25.76 -17.77 -8.66
C ALA A 151 26.77 -17.59 -7.50
N ASN A 152 26.89 -16.36 -7.00
CA ASN A 152 27.77 -16.06 -5.89
C ASN A 152 27.02 -16.17 -4.55
N ARG A 153 27.60 -16.93 -3.61
CA ARG A 153 27.04 -17.20 -2.28
C ARG A 153 27.97 -16.74 -1.16
N ASN A 154 28.94 -15.89 -1.48
CA ASN A 154 29.90 -15.40 -0.52
C ASN A 154 29.26 -14.33 0.38
N TRP A 155 29.04 -14.69 1.63
CA TRP A 155 28.51 -13.80 2.67
C TRP A 155 29.34 -12.52 2.89
N GLN A 156 30.63 -12.54 2.55
CA GLN A 156 31.51 -11.37 2.70
C GLN A 156 31.23 -10.26 1.67
N LEU A 157 30.51 -10.58 0.59
CA LEU A 157 30.09 -9.60 -0.42
C LEU A 157 28.71 -9.01 -0.14
N LEU A 158 28.06 -9.43 0.95
CA LEU A 158 26.81 -8.87 1.42
C LEU A 158 27.09 -7.66 2.31
N ASP A 159 26.16 -6.70 2.30
CA ASP A 159 26.16 -5.60 3.26
C ASP A 159 26.13 -6.15 4.69
N ALA A 160 26.84 -5.48 5.61
CA ALA A 160 27.01 -5.98 6.97
C ALA A 160 25.70 -6.00 7.76
N ASP A 161 24.79 -5.03 7.55
CA ASP A 161 23.50 -5.02 8.23
C ASP A 161 22.54 -6.05 7.62
N PHE A 162 22.49 -6.12 6.28
CA PHE A 162 21.72 -7.15 5.58
C PHE A 162 22.15 -8.57 6.00
N SER A 163 23.46 -8.83 6.01
CA SER A 163 24.04 -10.12 6.41
C SER A 163 23.67 -10.50 7.84
N ARG A 164 23.78 -9.58 8.81
CA ARG A 164 23.36 -9.86 10.21
C ARG A 164 21.88 -10.21 10.31
N ARG A 165 21.01 -9.44 9.65
CA ARG A 165 19.56 -9.70 9.65
C ARG A 165 19.25 -11.06 9.03
N LEU A 166 19.85 -11.37 7.87
CA LEU A 166 19.65 -12.64 7.18
C LEU A 166 20.15 -13.83 8.02
N LEU A 167 21.23 -13.69 8.77
CA LEU A 167 21.70 -14.72 9.70
C LEU A 167 20.70 -14.99 10.83
N VAL A 168 20.06 -13.95 11.36
CA VAL A 168 18.96 -14.13 12.33
C VAL A 168 17.77 -14.84 11.70
N VAL A 169 17.42 -14.53 10.44
CA VAL A 169 16.38 -15.27 9.71
C VAL A 169 16.73 -16.75 9.62
N PHE A 170 17.95 -17.08 9.18
CA PHE A 170 18.41 -18.47 9.07
C PHE A 170 18.34 -19.20 10.41
N ARG A 171 18.76 -18.54 11.48
CA ARG A 171 18.68 -19.10 12.84
C ARG A 171 17.25 -19.37 13.26
N ILE A 172 16.35 -18.39 13.13
CA ILE A 172 14.94 -18.54 13.53
C ILE A 172 14.28 -19.64 12.70
N MET A 173 14.49 -19.67 11.39
CA MET A 173 13.94 -20.70 10.51
C MET A 173 14.41 -22.11 10.90
N LYS A 174 15.67 -22.26 11.30
CA LYS A 174 16.20 -23.53 11.79
C LYS A 174 15.64 -23.89 13.17
N GLU A 175 15.77 -23.01 14.15
CA GLU A 175 15.48 -23.30 15.56
C GLU A 175 13.98 -23.38 15.86
N GLN A 176 13.15 -22.54 15.22
CA GLN A 176 11.71 -22.45 15.50
C GLN A 176 10.85 -23.20 14.50
N HIS A 177 11.33 -23.39 13.27
CA HIS A 177 10.54 -23.97 12.19
C HIS A 177 11.15 -25.24 11.58
N GLY A 178 12.38 -25.62 11.95
CA GLY A 178 13.02 -26.83 11.45
C GLY A 178 13.40 -26.77 9.97
N TYR A 179 13.59 -25.57 9.42
CA TYR A 179 14.04 -25.38 8.03
C TYR A 179 15.52 -25.01 8.00
N ASP A 180 16.35 -25.93 7.50
CA ASP A 180 17.70 -25.58 7.07
C ASP A 180 17.63 -24.78 5.76
N MET A 181 18.34 -23.65 5.71
CA MET A 181 18.31 -22.72 4.58
C MET A 181 19.65 -22.64 3.86
N ALA A 182 19.58 -22.29 2.57
CA ALA A 182 20.75 -22.02 1.72
C ALA A 182 20.53 -20.78 0.88
N ILE A 183 21.58 -19.96 0.71
CA ILE A 183 21.60 -18.90 -0.30
C ILE A 183 21.75 -19.55 -1.68
N LEU A 184 20.79 -19.29 -2.54
CA LEU A 184 20.87 -19.57 -3.97
C LEU A 184 21.81 -18.57 -4.65
N GLU A 185 21.58 -17.28 -4.40
CA GLU A 185 22.40 -16.19 -4.91
C GLU A 185 22.34 -14.97 -3.97
N GLY A 186 23.51 -14.44 -3.61
CA GLY A 186 23.67 -13.22 -2.82
C GLY A 186 24.08 -12.05 -3.71
N TYR A 187 25.34 -11.62 -3.60
CA TYR A 187 25.88 -10.58 -4.49
C TYR A 187 25.83 -11.00 -5.97
N ARG A 188 25.39 -10.11 -6.85
CA ARG A 188 25.37 -10.35 -8.30
C ARG A 188 26.08 -9.23 -9.03
N SER A 189 27.08 -9.54 -9.85
CA SER A 189 27.79 -8.51 -10.60
C SER A 189 26.91 -7.87 -11.68
N PRO A 190 27.20 -6.63 -12.11
CA PRO A 190 26.52 -5.99 -13.24
C PRO A 190 26.53 -6.81 -14.53
N GLU A 191 27.65 -7.46 -14.83
CA GLU A 191 27.83 -8.31 -16.01
C GLU A 191 26.89 -9.52 -15.95
N ARG A 192 26.83 -10.19 -14.79
CA ARG A 192 25.92 -11.30 -14.56
C ARG A 192 24.46 -10.85 -14.65
N GLN A 193 24.10 -9.70 -14.07
CA GLN A 193 22.74 -9.17 -14.16
C GLN A 193 22.33 -8.93 -15.62
N ASN A 194 23.22 -8.38 -16.45
CA ASN A 194 22.95 -8.19 -17.87
C ASN A 194 22.84 -9.52 -18.62
N ALA A 195 23.66 -10.52 -18.29
CA ALA A 195 23.54 -11.87 -18.86
C ALA A 195 22.19 -12.52 -18.52
N LEU A 196 21.72 -12.40 -17.27
CA LEU A 196 20.41 -12.90 -16.85
C LEU A 196 19.26 -12.14 -17.54
N ALA A 197 19.38 -10.81 -17.68
CA ALA A 197 18.40 -10.02 -18.43
C ALA A 197 18.33 -10.44 -19.91
N ALA A 198 19.46 -10.79 -20.51
CA ALA A 198 19.51 -11.30 -21.89
C ALA A 198 18.89 -12.70 -22.04
N ALA A 199 18.85 -13.51 -20.99
CA ALA A 199 18.15 -14.80 -20.97
C ALA A 199 16.63 -14.67 -20.98
N GLY A 200 16.10 -13.46 -20.77
CA GLY A 200 14.70 -13.11 -20.95
C GLY A 200 13.93 -12.79 -19.66
N PRO A 201 12.71 -12.24 -19.80
CA PRO A 201 11.93 -11.68 -18.70
C PRO A 201 11.43 -12.73 -17.70
N ALA A 202 11.50 -14.02 -18.05
CA ALA A 202 11.19 -15.12 -17.14
C ALA A 202 12.23 -15.26 -16.01
N VAL A 203 13.46 -14.76 -16.21
CA VAL A 203 14.54 -14.80 -15.22
C VAL A 203 14.58 -13.49 -14.43
N THR A 204 14.67 -12.36 -15.12
CA THR A 204 14.67 -11.04 -14.48
C THR A 204 14.32 -9.94 -15.48
N ASN A 205 13.66 -8.88 -15.00
CA ASN A 205 13.43 -7.65 -15.78
C ASN A 205 14.43 -6.54 -15.44
N ALA A 206 15.29 -6.75 -14.43
CA ALA A 206 16.27 -5.76 -14.01
C ALA A 206 17.53 -5.84 -14.88
N ARG A 207 18.05 -4.69 -15.30
CA ARG A 207 19.39 -4.58 -15.90
C ARG A 207 20.42 -4.22 -14.84
N ALA A 208 21.67 -4.06 -15.24
CA ALA A 208 22.73 -3.58 -14.37
C ALA A 208 22.32 -2.32 -13.58
N PHE A 209 22.59 -2.36 -12.27
CA PHE A 209 22.32 -1.37 -11.23
C PHE A 209 20.83 -1.13 -10.96
N GLN A 210 19.97 -2.06 -11.37
CA GLN A 210 18.53 -2.02 -11.11
C GLN A 210 18.06 -3.09 -10.12
N SER A 211 18.99 -3.77 -9.45
CA SER A 211 18.70 -4.80 -8.45
C SER A 211 19.57 -4.64 -7.20
N TYR A 212 18.98 -4.86 -6.02
CA TYR A 212 19.69 -4.81 -4.73
C TYR A 212 20.78 -5.88 -4.59
N HIS A 213 20.72 -6.98 -5.36
CA HIS A 213 21.80 -7.99 -5.39
C HIS A 213 23.15 -7.37 -5.78
N GLN A 214 23.13 -6.33 -6.60
CA GLN A 214 24.35 -5.68 -7.10
C GLN A 214 25.02 -4.78 -6.06
N PHE A 215 24.34 -4.56 -4.93
CA PHE A 215 24.80 -3.76 -3.82
C PHE A 215 24.98 -4.62 -2.55
N GLY A 216 24.89 -5.95 -2.66
CA GLY A 216 24.99 -6.86 -1.51
C GLY A 216 23.81 -6.75 -0.54
N LEU A 217 22.70 -6.14 -0.96
CA LEU A 217 21.54 -5.83 -0.13
C LEU A 217 20.35 -6.78 -0.38
N ALA A 218 20.54 -7.83 -1.17
CA ALA A 218 19.53 -8.85 -1.41
C ALA A 218 20.12 -10.26 -1.50
N ALA A 219 19.27 -11.24 -1.25
CA ALA A 219 19.60 -12.65 -1.42
C ALA A 219 18.35 -13.45 -1.81
N ASP A 220 18.58 -14.42 -2.69
CA ASP A 220 17.63 -15.46 -3.03
C ASP A 220 17.97 -16.69 -2.20
N CYS A 221 16.99 -17.23 -1.45
CA CYS A 221 17.18 -18.37 -0.56
C CYS A 221 16.22 -19.52 -0.89
N ALA A 222 16.60 -20.73 -0.47
CA ALA A 222 15.78 -21.93 -0.52
C ALA A 222 16.06 -22.83 0.68
N PHE A 223 15.41 -23.99 0.71
CA PHE A 223 15.46 -24.91 1.85
C PHE A 223 16.26 -26.18 1.52
N LEU A 224 16.84 -26.77 2.55
CA LEU A 224 17.45 -28.09 2.48
C LEU A 224 16.54 -29.09 3.16
N ARG A 225 16.32 -30.23 2.51
CA ARG A 225 15.66 -31.41 3.07
C ARG A 225 16.49 -32.62 2.71
N ASP A 226 16.98 -33.34 3.72
CA ASP A 226 17.84 -34.52 3.54
C ASP A 226 19.10 -34.24 2.68
N GLY A 227 19.71 -33.07 2.90
CA GLY A 227 20.89 -32.62 2.14
C GLY A 227 20.62 -32.20 0.69
N LYS A 228 19.36 -32.22 0.25
CA LYS A 228 18.94 -31.80 -1.09
C LYS A 228 18.26 -30.44 -1.05
N LEU A 229 18.51 -29.65 -2.08
CA LEU A 229 17.92 -28.33 -2.23
C LEU A 229 16.49 -28.46 -2.76
N VAL A 230 15.53 -27.87 -2.04
CA VAL A 230 14.11 -27.81 -2.40
C VAL A 230 13.75 -26.35 -2.65
N ILE A 231 13.58 -26.00 -3.94
CA ILE A 231 13.37 -24.62 -4.39
C ILE A 231 11.91 -24.35 -4.79
N SER A 232 11.24 -25.31 -5.43
CA SER A 232 9.93 -25.02 -6.02
C SER A 232 8.84 -24.92 -4.95
N GLU A 233 8.11 -23.81 -4.98
CA GLU A 233 6.90 -23.54 -4.22
C GLU A 233 5.73 -24.49 -4.59
N LYS A 234 5.87 -25.30 -5.64
CA LYS A 234 4.93 -26.39 -5.95
C LYS A 234 5.00 -27.52 -4.91
N ASP A 235 6.12 -27.66 -4.21
CA ASP A 235 6.21 -28.53 -3.03
C ASP A 235 5.50 -27.82 -1.85
N PRO A 236 4.42 -28.38 -1.28
CA PRO A 236 3.69 -27.74 -0.18
C PRO A 236 4.55 -27.46 1.06
N TRP A 237 5.55 -28.31 1.33
CA TRP A 237 6.48 -28.12 2.43
C TRP A 237 7.40 -26.93 2.17
N ALA A 238 7.88 -26.76 0.93
CA ALA A 238 8.70 -25.60 0.56
C ALA A 238 7.86 -24.32 0.54
N MET A 239 6.62 -24.37 0.04
CA MET A 239 5.71 -23.23 0.08
C MET A 239 5.44 -22.75 1.51
N ARG A 240 5.21 -23.69 2.44
CA ARG A 240 5.07 -23.35 3.86
C ARG A 240 6.34 -22.72 4.42
N GLY A 241 7.51 -23.27 4.05
CA GLY A 241 8.81 -22.71 4.39
C GLY A 241 8.95 -21.27 3.90
N TYR A 242 8.55 -20.98 2.67
CA TYR A 242 8.62 -19.62 2.11
C TYR A 242 7.70 -18.63 2.81
N GLN A 243 6.50 -19.04 3.22
CA GLN A 243 5.60 -18.19 4.00
C GLN A 243 6.22 -17.81 5.34
N LEU A 244 6.76 -18.80 6.07
CA LEU A 244 7.45 -18.60 7.34
C LEU A 244 8.70 -17.72 7.17
N TYR A 245 9.53 -18.04 6.18
CA TYR A 245 10.71 -17.26 5.81
C TYR A 245 10.35 -15.79 5.54
N GLY A 246 9.28 -15.54 4.78
CA GLY A 246 8.80 -14.20 4.51
C GLY A 246 8.36 -13.44 5.76
N GLU A 247 7.60 -14.09 6.64
CA GLU A 247 7.16 -13.52 7.93
C GLU A 247 8.36 -13.16 8.82
N VAL A 248 9.31 -14.09 8.94
CA VAL A 248 10.53 -13.91 9.74
C VAL A 248 11.41 -12.81 9.15
N ALA A 249 11.65 -12.81 7.83
CA ALA A 249 12.43 -11.78 7.15
C ALA A 249 11.82 -10.38 7.37
N GLN A 250 10.50 -10.26 7.25
CA GLN A 250 9.81 -8.99 7.53
C GLN A 250 9.91 -8.57 9.00
N SER A 251 9.92 -9.50 9.95
CA SER A 251 10.05 -9.20 11.38
C SER A 251 11.41 -8.57 11.75
N VAL A 252 12.46 -8.86 10.97
CA VAL A 252 13.80 -8.27 11.13
C VAL A 252 14.05 -7.08 10.19
N GLY A 253 12.98 -6.55 9.58
CA GLY A 253 13.02 -5.34 8.75
C GLY A 253 13.54 -5.54 7.32
N LEU A 254 13.52 -6.78 6.80
CA LEU A 254 13.74 -7.03 5.37
C LEU A 254 12.43 -6.92 4.59
N THR A 255 12.53 -6.53 3.32
CA THR A 255 11.43 -6.67 2.37
C THR A 255 11.47 -8.07 1.77
N TRP A 256 10.31 -8.71 1.64
CA TRP A 256 10.18 -10.05 1.08
C TRP A 256 9.44 -10.03 -0.27
N GLY A 257 10.03 -10.69 -1.26
CA GLY A 257 9.54 -10.74 -2.65
C GLY A 257 8.22 -11.50 -2.82
N GLY A 258 7.86 -12.38 -1.89
CA GLY A 258 6.57 -13.09 -1.90
C GLY A 258 5.34 -12.19 -1.74
N ARG A 259 5.50 -10.94 -1.32
CA ARG A 259 4.42 -9.93 -1.31
C ARG A 259 4.25 -9.21 -2.64
N TRP A 260 5.16 -9.38 -3.59
CA TRP A 260 5.09 -8.72 -4.89
C TRP A 260 4.08 -9.39 -5.80
N LYS A 261 3.63 -8.66 -6.84
CA LYS A 261 2.70 -9.20 -7.85
C LYS A 261 3.27 -10.45 -8.56
N MET A 262 4.60 -10.50 -8.73
CA MET A 262 5.31 -11.63 -9.34
C MET A 262 5.64 -12.77 -8.36
N MET A 263 5.40 -12.58 -7.05
CA MET A 263 5.56 -13.60 -6.01
C MET A 263 6.95 -14.26 -5.96
N ASP A 264 8.00 -13.45 -5.82
CA ASP A 264 9.37 -13.97 -5.73
C ASP A 264 9.67 -14.47 -4.30
N PHE A 265 9.24 -15.71 -4.03
CA PHE A 265 9.21 -16.26 -2.67
C PHE A 265 10.59 -16.47 -2.03
N GLY A 266 11.62 -16.73 -2.83
CA GLY A 266 12.99 -16.90 -2.34
C GLY A 266 13.69 -15.59 -2.00
N HIS A 267 13.18 -14.48 -2.52
CA HIS A 267 13.87 -13.20 -2.50
C HIS A 267 13.62 -12.39 -1.24
N THR A 268 14.69 -11.90 -0.62
CA THR A 268 14.61 -10.81 0.37
C THR A 268 15.62 -9.72 0.06
N GLU A 269 15.24 -8.48 0.38
CA GLU A 269 16.08 -7.29 0.18
C GLU A 269 16.01 -6.34 1.40
N LEU A 270 17.12 -5.69 1.72
CA LEU A 270 17.16 -4.54 2.62
C LEU A 270 17.08 -3.26 1.79
N ARG A 271 15.98 -2.53 1.93
CA ARG A 271 15.77 -1.27 1.20
C ARG A 271 16.51 -0.14 1.90
N VAL A 272 17.48 0.42 1.18
CA VAL A 272 18.23 1.60 1.60
C VAL A 272 17.93 2.74 0.63
N ALA A 273 17.57 3.89 1.18
CA ALA A 273 17.20 5.05 0.38
C ALA A 273 18.36 5.49 -0.52
N GLY A 274 18.08 5.70 -1.81
CA GLY A 274 19.07 6.15 -2.79
C GLY A 274 19.93 5.04 -3.42
N THR A 275 19.75 3.76 -3.05
CA THR A 275 20.49 2.66 -3.68
C THR A 275 20.09 2.44 -5.14
N LEU A 276 18.79 2.40 -5.42
CA LEU A 276 18.27 2.27 -6.79
C LEU A 276 17.76 3.63 -7.27
N ALA A 277 18.09 3.98 -8.51
CA ALA A 277 17.50 5.14 -9.17
C ALA A 277 16.00 4.89 -9.41
N LYS A 278 15.17 5.90 -9.11
CA LYS A 278 13.72 5.87 -9.37
C LYS A 278 13.40 5.98 -10.85
#